data_AF-A0ABD3NFU4-F1
#
_entry.id   AF-A0ABD3NFU4-F1
#
_cell.length_a   1.000
_cell.length_b   1.000
_cell.length_c   1.000
_cell.angle_alpha   90.00
_cell.angle_beta   90.00
_cell.angle_gamma   90.00
#
_symmetry.space_group_name_H-M   'P 1'
#
loop_
_entity.id
_entity.type
_entity.pdbx_description
1 polymer ?
#
loop_
_entity_poly.entity_id
_entity_poly.type
_entity_poly.pdbx_seq_one_letter_code
_entity_poly.pdbx_strand_id
1 'polypeptide(L)'
;MSDFDKNCARKSHSRQTTLLGWKRGADVVGTDESKKSKRDSSTSDRLSIESGSRNSLWENKSLPNGPMILLRNTVGGIKASERQSTKSEFSSLPDWNDNVTFQIFGKECRMRRRVCQYSSGGNVSYSYSGLKNISAPNFPGVVYRIKCQVEDLMMNHLLDAAANHSNSMHMHVSPEFMDEIKAVKESRDAPIGSRREIFNYCLLNHYRNGEEYMSYHTDDESSLHANFPIASVSFGSTRNFDIRPRNKDEAGKKSRLDRIPLGDGDLLVMFPPMQEYYEHGIPVEKRVVGDRINLTFRRVRKVK
;
A
#
# COMPACT_ATOMS: atom_id res chain seq x y z
N MET A 1 47.82 -5.56 -45.49
CA MET A 1 47.99 -6.94 -45.00
C MET A 1 46.83 -7.20 -44.07
N SER A 2 45.65 -7.43 -44.68
CA SER A 2 45.01 -8.74 -44.93
C SER A 2 44.08 -9.06 -43.74
N ASP A 3 42.81 -8.64 -43.78
CA ASP A 3 41.66 -9.28 -44.47
C ASP A 3 41.49 -10.76 -44.15
N PHE A 4 40.30 -11.11 -43.64
CA PHE A 4 39.33 -12.12 -44.14
C PHE A 4 38.28 -12.34 -43.02
N ASP A 5 37.05 -11.83 -43.14
CA ASP A 5 35.84 -12.46 -43.75
C ASP A 5 35.34 -13.70 -42.98
N LYS A 6 34.06 -14.08 -42.86
CA LYS A 6 32.69 -13.57 -43.09
C LYS A 6 31.75 -14.77 -42.76
N ASN A 7 30.43 -14.53 -42.86
CA ASN A 7 29.30 -15.48 -42.92
C ASN A 7 28.67 -15.93 -41.59
N CYS A 8 27.42 -15.60 -41.22
CA CYS A 8 26.11 -15.54 -41.93
C CYS A 8 25.50 -16.92 -42.21
N ALA A 9 24.40 -17.26 -41.53
CA ALA A 9 23.35 -18.15 -42.05
C ALA A 9 22.02 -17.96 -41.32
N ARG A 10 21.03 -17.46 -42.08
CA ARG A 10 19.58 -17.53 -41.84
C ARG A 10 19.10 -18.98 -41.92
N LYS A 11 18.06 -19.34 -41.15
CA LYS A 11 17.05 -20.32 -41.59
C LYS A 11 15.64 -19.89 -41.18
N SER A 12 14.90 -19.45 -42.19
CA SER A 12 13.45 -19.47 -42.28
C SER A 12 12.96 -20.89 -42.57
N HIS A 13 11.87 -21.34 -41.95
CA HIS A 13 11.01 -22.38 -42.52
C HIS A 13 9.54 -21.97 -42.39
N SER A 14 8.88 -21.98 -43.55
CA SER A 14 7.46 -21.82 -43.79
C SER A 14 6.78 -23.20 -43.88
N ARG A 15 5.48 -23.26 -43.58
CA ARG A 15 4.39 -24.00 -44.27
C ARG A 15 3.12 -23.84 -43.42
N GLN A 16 2.11 -23.09 -43.90
CA GLN A 16 0.94 -23.55 -44.69
C GLN A 16 -0.02 -24.43 -43.87
N THR A 17 -1.14 -23.89 -43.37
CA THR A 17 -2.50 -23.74 -43.97
C THR A 17 -3.45 -24.87 -43.59
N THR A 18 -4.57 -24.51 -42.94
CA THR A 18 -5.92 -24.94 -43.34
C THR A 18 -6.99 -23.98 -42.82
N LEU A 19 -7.80 -23.49 -43.76
CA LEU A 19 -9.08 -22.82 -43.56
C LEU A 19 -10.16 -23.81 -43.11
N LEU A 20 -11.16 -23.30 -42.38
CA LEU A 20 -12.62 -23.58 -42.42
C LEU A 20 -13.20 -22.82 -41.19
N GLY A 21 -14.08 -21.82 -41.26
CA GLY A 21 -15.04 -21.43 -42.27
C GLY A 21 -16.43 -21.99 -41.96
N TRP A 22 -17.20 -21.37 -41.06
CA TRP A 22 -18.66 -21.38 -41.18
C TRP A 22 -19.36 -20.15 -40.61
N LYS A 23 -20.41 -19.76 -41.34
CA LYS A 23 -21.22 -18.55 -41.27
C LYS A 23 -22.57 -18.85 -40.59
N ARG A 24 -23.12 -17.80 -39.96
CA ARG A 24 -24.51 -17.30 -39.95
C ARG A 24 -25.69 -18.27 -39.75
N GLY A 25 -26.57 -17.88 -38.84
CA GLY A 25 -28.01 -18.12 -38.91
C GLY A 25 -28.73 -17.13 -37.99
N ALA A 26 -29.50 -16.23 -38.57
CA ALA A 26 -30.42 -15.32 -37.89
C ALA A 26 -31.82 -15.97 -37.81
N ASP A 27 -32.68 -15.34 -37.00
CA ASP A 27 -34.11 -15.08 -37.25
C ASP A 27 -35.18 -15.62 -36.26
N VAL A 28 -36.05 -14.65 -35.90
CA VAL A 28 -37.51 -14.72 -35.61
C VAL A 28 -37.91 -14.98 -34.14
N VAL A 29 -38.26 -13.91 -33.40
CA VAL A 29 -39.61 -13.31 -33.15
C VAL A 29 -40.49 -14.15 -32.20
N GLY A 30 -40.90 -13.51 -31.10
CA GLY A 30 -41.94 -13.96 -30.19
C GLY A 30 -42.34 -12.84 -29.24
N THR A 31 -43.41 -12.14 -29.62
CA THR A 31 -44.19 -11.18 -28.84
C THR A 31 -44.78 -11.81 -27.58
N ASP A 32 -44.85 -11.10 -26.45
CA ASP A 32 -46.14 -10.86 -25.78
C ASP A 32 -46.07 -9.76 -24.71
N GLU A 33 -47.12 -8.95 -24.68
CA GLU A 33 -47.39 -7.90 -23.69
C GLU A 33 -47.97 -8.52 -22.40
N SER A 34 -47.66 -7.96 -21.23
CA SER A 34 -48.67 -7.89 -20.16
C SER A 34 -48.33 -6.92 -19.02
N LYS A 35 -49.16 -5.86 -18.98
CA LYS A 35 -49.94 -5.36 -17.82
C LYS A 35 -49.18 -4.89 -16.57
N LYS A 36 -49.10 -3.56 -16.47
CA LYS A 36 -49.12 -2.78 -15.23
C LYS A 36 -50.31 -3.15 -14.34
N SER A 37 -50.06 -3.34 -13.05
CA SER A 37 -51.06 -3.32 -11.97
C SER A 37 -50.46 -2.67 -10.72
N LYS A 38 -51.08 -1.57 -10.27
CA LYS A 38 -50.80 -0.89 -8.99
C LYS A 38 -51.23 -1.76 -7.80
N ARG A 39 -50.53 -1.64 -6.67
CA ARG A 39 -51.12 -1.72 -5.33
C ARG A 39 -50.20 -1.10 -4.27
N ASP A 40 -50.79 -0.22 -3.47
CA ASP A 40 -50.21 0.48 -2.33
C ASP A 40 -50.21 -0.38 -1.06
N SER A 41 -49.48 0.13 -0.06
CA SER A 41 -49.63 -0.01 1.40
C SER A 41 -48.73 -1.00 2.17
N SER A 42 -47.71 -0.40 2.79
CA SER A 42 -47.28 -0.52 4.20
C SER A 42 -47.23 -1.91 4.86
N THR A 43 -46.02 -2.32 5.26
CA THR A 43 -45.78 -2.92 6.59
C THR A 43 -44.30 -2.87 6.97
N SER A 44 -44.05 -2.13 8.07
CA SER A 44 -42.88 -2.06 8.95
C SER A 44 -41.59 -2.83 8.59
N ASP A 45 -40.55 -2.05 8.27
CA ASP A 45 -39.14 -2.45 8.35
C ASP A 45 -38.71 -2.71 9.81
N ARG A 46 -38.42 -3.96 10.13
CA ARG A 46 -37.44 -4.35 11.15
C ARG A 46 -36.60 -5.49 10.58
N LEU A 47 -35.61 -5.12 9.77
CA LEU A 47 -34.53 -6.04 9.39
C LEU A 47 -33.51 -6.08 10.53
N SER A 48 -33.69 -7.08 11.38
CA SER A 48 -32.66 -7.60 12.28
C SER A 48 -31.46 -8.03 11.45
N ILE A 49 -30.33 -7.33 11.62
CA ILE A 49 -29.04 -7.71 11.04
C ILE A 49 -28.55 -8.92 11.82
N GLU A 50 -28.75 -10.10 11.24
CA GLU A 50 -28.14 -11.33 11.73
C GLU A 50 -26.61 -11.25 11.59
N SER A 51 -25.96 -11.55 12.70
CA SER A 51 -24.52 -11.68 12.88
C SER A 51 -23.96 -12.84 12.05
N GLY A 52 -23.64 -12.56 10.78
CA GLY A 52 -22.79 -13.42 9.97
C GLY A 52 -21.32 -13.20 10.33
N SER A 53 -20.69 -14.25 10.88
CA SER A 53 -19.24 -14.36 11.08
C SER A 53 -18.48 -13.95 9.81
N ARG A 54 -17.92 -12.72 9.82
CA ARG A 54 -16.99 -12.27 8.77
C ARG A 54 -15.64 -12.91 9.07
N ASN A 55 -15.27 -13.90 8.26
CA ASN A 55 -13.89 -14.37 8.15
C ASN A 55 -12.92 -13.17 8.16
N SER A 56 -11.83 -13.29 8.94
CA SER A 56 -10.79 -12.27 9.10
C SER A 56 -10.52 -11.51 7.80
N LEU A 57 -10.89 -10.23 7.77
CA LEU A 57 -10.60 -9.29 6.67
C LEU A 57 -9.08 -9.08 6.45
N TRP A 58 -8.27 -9.51 7.40
CA TRP A 58 -6.82 -9.43 7.36
C TRP A 58 -6.21 -10.72 6.81
N GLU A 59 -5.36 -10.56 5.80
CA GLU A 59 -4.50 -11.59 5.24
C GLU A 59 -3.13 -11.55 5.95
N ASN A 60 -2.63 -12.70 6.40
CA ASN A 60 -1.25 -12.82 6.87
C ASN A 60 -0.31 -12.96 5.65
N LYS A 61 0.63 -12.02 5.49
CA LYS A 61 1.65 -11.98 4.43
C LYS A 61 3.07 -12.15 4.99
N SER A 62 3.18 -12.66 6.21
CA SER A 62 4.45 -12.73 6.92
C SER A 62 5.47 -13.60 6.19
N LEU A 63 6.69 -13.08 6.12
CA LEU A 63 7.89 -13.81 5.75
C LEU A 63 8.68 -14.17 7.02
N PRO A 64 9.61 -15.13 7.00
CA PRO A 64 10.51 -15.37 8.13
C PRO A 64 11.24 -14.08 8.54
N ASN A 65 11.13 -13.64 9.79
CA ASN A 65 11.66 -12.34 10.28
C ASN A 65 11.09 -11.10 9.57
N GLY A 66 9.99 -11.23 8.85
CA GLY A 66 9.28 -10.12 8.21
C GLY A 66 7.77 -10.25 8.42
N PRO A 67 7.27 -10.11 9.67
CA PRO A 67 5.85 -10.19 9.93
C PRO A 67 5.10 -9.07 9.21
N MET A 68 4.06 -9.45 8.47
CA MET A 68 3.25 -8.52 7.68
C MET A 68 1.78 -8.97 7.65
N ILE A 69 0.89 -8.00 7.75
CA ILE A 69 -0.55 -8.21 7.54
C ILE A 69 -1.08 -7.24 6.50
N LEU A 70 -2.11 -7.68 5.79
CA LEU A 70 -2.72 -6.95 4.69
C LEU A 70 -4.23 -6.93 4.84
N LEU A 71 -4.79 -5.74 4.91
CA LEU A 71 -6.23 -5.50 4.88
C LEU A 71 -6.62 -4.94 3.52
N ARG A 72 -7.60 -5.55 2.88
CA ARG A 72 -8.03 -5.17 1.52
C ARG A 72 -9.15 -4.14 1.51
N ASN A 73 -9.09 -3.20 0.57
CA ASN A 73 -10.21 -2.33 0.16
C ASN A 73 -11.01 -1.67 1.31
N THR A 74 -10.36 -1.29 2.42
CA THR A 74 -11.07 -0.84 3.64
C THR A 74 -10.79 0.62 4.00
N VAL A 75 -9.60 1.14 3.67
CA VAL A 75 -9.20 2.49 4.11
C VAL A 75 -9.73 3.57 3.16
N GLY A 76 -10.20 4.69 3.70
CA GLY A 76 -10.71 5.84 2.94
C GLY A 76 -12.13 5.70 2.37
N GLY A 77 -12.89 4.70 2.82
CA GLY A 77 -14.30 4.54 2.51
C GLY A 77 -14.67 3.11 2.12
N ILE A 78 -15.94 2.75 2.37
CA ILE A 78 -16.49 1.44 2.00
C ILE A 78 -16.67 1.38 0.48
N LYS A 79 -17.11 2.50 -0.12
CA LYS A 79 -17.37 2.61 -1.56
C LYS A 79 -16.13 3.10 -2.30
N ALA A 80 -15.96 2.61 -3.53
CA ALA A 80 -14.90 3.10 -4.42
C ALA A 80 -15.00 4.61 -4.69
N SER A 81 -16.21 5.18 -4.72
CA SER A 81 -16.42 6.62 -4.89
C SER A 81 -15.89 7.45 -3.71
N GLU A 82 -15.99 6.94 -2.48
CA GLU A 82 -15.47 7.59 -1.28
C GLU A 82 -13.94 7.60 -1.28
N ARG A 83 -13.35 6.46 -1.68
CA ARG A 83 -11.89 6.35 -1.84
C ARG A 83 -11.36 7.23 -2.96
N GLN A 84 -12.09 7.35 -4.07
CA GLN A 84 -11.76 8.27 -5.14
C GLN A 84 -11.83 9.74 -4.69
N SER A 85 -12.82 10.11 -3.87
CA SER A 85 -12.90 11.45 -3.26
C SER A 85 -11.71 11.70 -2.33
N THR A 86 -11.40 10.74 -1.45
CA THR A 86 -10.24 10.80 -0.54
C THR A 86 -8.92 10.93 -1.31
N LYS A 87 -8.74 10.17 -2.39
CA LYS A 87 -7.59 10.29 -3.29
C LYS A 87 -7.50 11.68 -3.92
N SER A 88 -8.62 12.24 -4.33
CA SER A 88 -8.67 13.58 -4.94
C SER A 88 -8.27 14.66 -3.93
N GLU A 89 -8.68 14.53 -2.65
CA GLU A 89 -8.19 15.37 -1.56
C GLU A 89 -6.65 15.27 -1.42
N PHE A 90 -6.07 14.06 -1.47
CA PHE A 90 -4.61 13.89 -1.43
C PHE A 90 -3.88 14.51 -2.62
N SER A 91 -4.41 14.33 -3.84
CA SER A 91 -3.83 14.93 -5.04
C SER A 91 -3.80 16.47 -4.97
N SER A 92 -4.72 17.06 -4.20
CA SER A 92 -4.87 18.52 -4.03
C SER A 92 -3.99 19.13 -2.94
N LEU A 93 -3.25 18.31 -2.18
CA LEU A 93 -2.37 18.80 -1.12
C LEU A 93 -1.30 19.76 -1.66
N PRO A 94 -0.97 20.85 -0.93
CA PRO A 94 -0.11 21.90 -1.47
C PRO A 94 1.38 21.54 -1.47
N ASP A 95 1.82 20.59 -0.64
CA ASP A 95 3.24 20.34 -0.35
C ASP A 95 3.92 19.33 -1.30
N TRP A 96 3.27 18.93 -2.40
CA TRP A 96 3.86 18.00 -3.37
C TRP A 96 5.12 18.56 -4.04
N ASN A 97 6.21 17.79 -3.98
CA ASN A 97 7.47 18.11 -4.65
C ASN A 97 7.83 17.06 -5.71
N ASP A 98 8.09 17.53 -6.93
CA ASP A 98 8.39 16.70 -8.11
C ASP A 98 9.86 16.76 -8.52
N ASN A 99 10.62 17.67 -7.91
CA ASN A 99 11.98 18.03 -8.28
C ASN A 99 12.96 17.63 -7.19
N VAL A 100 12.65 16.57 -6.45
CA VAL A 100 13.54 16.03 -5.43
C VAL A 100 14.70 15.30 -6.12
N THR A 101 15.91 15.83 -5.94
CA THR A 101 17.15 15.19 -6.37
C THR A 101 17.96 14.71 -5.18
N PHE A 102 18.72 13.63 -5.38
CA PHE A 102 19.56 13.01 -4.37
C PHE A 102 20.78 12.39 -5.04
N GLN A 103 21.86 12.18 -4.27
CA GLN A 103 23.08 11.60 -4.81
C GLN A 103 23.16 10.11 -4.53
N ILE A 104 23.42 9.32 -5.58
CA ILE A 104 23.77 7.91 -5.47
C ILE A 104 25.12 7.70 -6.14
N PHE A 105 26.12 7.21 -5.40
CA PHE A 105 27.49 7.00 -5.91
C PHE A 105 28.08 8.23 -6.63
N GLY A 106 27.85 9.43 -6.08
CA GLY A 106 28.34 10.70 -6.64
C GLY A 106 27.58 11.21 -7.87
N LYS A 107 26.53 10.50 -8.34
CA LYS A 107 25.67 10.95 -9.43
C LYS A 107 24.37 11.52 -8.88
N GLU A 108 23.99 12.69 -9.38
CA GLU A 108 22.67 13.25 -9.11
C GLU A 108 21.60 12.40 -9.79
N CYS A 109 20.64 11.96 -8.99
CA CYS A 109 19.50 11.17 -9.40
C CYS A 109 18.23 11.94 -9.03
N ARG A 110 17.26 11.98 -9.94
CA ARG A 110 15.95 12.56 -9.66
C ARG A 110 14.99 11.48 -9.18
N MET A 111 14.23 11.77 -8.13
CA MET A 111 13.16 10.93 -7.66
C MET A 111 12.07 10.81 -8.72
N ARG A 112 11.71 9.58 -9.09
CA ARG A 112 10.77 9.28 -10.19
C ARG A 112 9.34 9.15 -9.69
N ARG A 113 8.94 10.06 -8.81
CA ARG A 113 7.60 10.17 -8.20
C ARG A 113 7.50 11.50 -7.46
N ARG A 114 6.29 12.01 -7.26
CA ARG A 114 6.08 13.17 -6.39
C ARG A 114 6.07 12.71 -4.94
N VAL A 115 6.58 13.54 -4.04
CA VAL A 115 6.56 13.26 -2.60
C VAL A 115 6.11 14.47 -1.80
N CYS A 116 5.40 14.24 -0.71
CA CYS A 116 5.19 15.22 0.34
C CYS A 116 5.16 14.50 1.69
N GLN A 117 5.28 15.24 2.77
CA GLN A 117 5.41 14.66 4.10
C GLN A 117 4.74 15.54 5.15
N TYR A 118 4.23 14.89 6.20
CA TYR A 118 3.55 15.54 7.31
C TYR A 118 3.89 14.86 8.62
N SER A 119 3.77 15.60 9.71
CA SER A 119 4.05 15.10 11.05
C SER A 119 3.09 15.65 12.10
N SER A 120 3.00 14.97 13.25
CA SER A 120 2.30 15.48 14.42
C SER A 120 3.09 16.63 15.04
N GLY A 121 2.48 17.82 15.10
CA GLY A 121 3.09 19.03 15.67
C GLY A 121 3.95 19.84 14.71
N GLY A 122 4.15 19.39 13.45
CA GLY A 122 4.80 20.19 12.41
C GLY A 122 6.32 20.41 12.58
N ASN A 123 6.94 19.76 13.57
CA ASN A 123 8.30 20.04 14.01
C ASN A 123 9.28 18.88 13.76
N VAL A 124 8.90 17.91 12.93
CA VAL A 124 9.78 16.78 12.59
C VAL A 124 10.55 17.10 11.32
N SER A 125 11.86 17.23 11.44
CA SER A 125 12.76 17.25 10.28
C SER A 125 13.16 15.81 9.94
N TYR A 126 12.66 15.28 8.82
CA TYR A 126 12.94 13.91 8.41
C TYR A 126 14.05 13.88 7.35
N SER A 127 14.96 12.91 7.49
CA SER A 127 16.07 12.69 6.56
C SER A 127 15.93 11.29 5.99
N TYR A 128 15.86 11.17 4.66
CA TYR A 128 15.69 9.89 3.95
C TYR A 128 16.36 9.95 2.59
N SER A 129 16.83 8.80 2.09
CA SER A 129 17.42 8.70 0.74
C SER A 129 18.51 9.75 0.43
N GLY A 130 19.29 10.16 1.43
CA GLY A 130 20.34 11.19 1.30
C GLY A 130 19.87 12.65 1.45
N LEU A 131 18.56 12.89 1.48
CA LEU A 131 17.98 14.19 1.83
C LEU A 131 18.08 14.40 3.34
N LYS A 132 18.45 15.61 3.74
CA LYS A 132 18.56 15.99 5.14
C LYS A 132 17.61 17.13 5.47
N ASN A 133 17.04 17.08 6.66
CA ASN A 133 16.26 18.16 7.26
C ASN A 133 15.04 18.62 6.44
N ILE A 134 14.29 17.70 5.83
CA ILE A 134 13.04 18.07 5.15
C ILE A 134 11.99 18.36 6.22
N SER A 135 11.42 19.56 6.19
CA SER A 135 10.35 19.98 7.10
C SER A 135 9.06 19.19 6.84
N ALA A 136 8.40 18.72 7.89
CA ALA A 136 7.13 18.01 7.79
C ALA A 136 6.04 18.80 8.52
N PRO A 137 5.21 19.60 7.81
CA PRO A 137 4.13 20.37 8.42
C PRO A 137 3.09 19.49 9.13
N ASN A 138 2.19 20.12 9.87
CA ASN A 138 1.09 19.42 10.54
C ASN A 138 0.24 18.61 9.57
N PHE A 139 -0.29 17.48 10.03
CA PHE A 139 -1.20 16.66 9.24
C PHE A 139 -2.41 17.47 8.73
N PRO A 140 -2.64 17.53 7.41
CA PRO A 140 -3.89 18.00 6.84
C PRO A 140 -5.04 17.11 7.31
N GLY A 141 -6.26 17.65 7.37
CA GLY A 141 -7.43 16.94 7.90
C GLY A 141 -7.65 15.56 7.25
N VAL A 142 -7.45 15.45 5.93
CA VAL A 142 -7.56 14.17 5.20
C VAL A 142 -6.49 13.15 5.63
N VAL A 143 -5.23 13.58 5.81
CA VAL A 143 -4.13 12.70 6.23
C VAL A 143 -4.32 12.27 7.68
N TYR A 144 -4.72 13.19 8.56
CA TYR A 144 -5.03 12.90 9.95
C TYR A 144 -6.21 11.91 10.08
N ARG A 145 -7.28 12.09 9.28
CA ARG A 145 -8.42 11.18 9.23
C ARG A 145 -7.99 9.75 8.86
N ILE A 146 -7.18 9.60 7.81
CA ILE A 146 -6.68 8.28 7.40
C ILE A 146 -5.70 7.71 8.42
N LYS A 147 -4.85 8.53 9.04
CA LYS A 147 -3.98 8.10 10.15
C LYS A 147 -4.80 7.46 11.27
N CYS A 148 -5.83 8.16 11.78
CA CYS A 148 -6.69 7.63 12.83
C CYS A 148 -7.36 6.33 12.38
N GLN A 149 -7.91 6.28 11.16
CA GLN A 149 -8.54 5.06 10.65
C GLN A 149 -7.56 3.86 10.61
N VAL A 150 -6.33 4.08 10.17
CA VAL A 150 -5.28 3.04 10.13
C VAL A 150 -4.91 2.56 11.53
N GLU A 151 -4.72 3.49 12.47
CA GLU A 151 -4.42 3.17 13.87
C GLU A 151 -5.56 2.33 14.48
N ASP A 152 -6.81 2.74 14.29
CA ASP A 152 -8.00 2.03 14.78
C ASP A 152 -8.08 0.60 14.24
N LEU A 153 -8.00 0.44 12.92
CA LEU A 153 -8.12 -0.86 12.26
C LEU A 153 -7.03 -1.83 12.71
N MET A 154 -5.78 -1.36 12.75
CA MET A 154 -4.65 -2.16 13.17
C MET A 154 -4.75 -2.52 14.65
N MET A 155 -4.98 -1.55 15.53
CA MET A 155 -5.05 -1.78 16.98
C MET A 155 -6.17 -2.75 17.35
N ASN A 156 -7.36 -2.59 16.77
CA ASN A 156 -8.48 -3.48 17.06
C ASN A 156 -8.16 -4.91 16.61
N HIS A 157 -7.59 -5.09 15.41
CA HIS A 157 -7.17 -6.41 14.96
C HIS A 157 -6.15 -7.08 15.89
N LEU A 158 -5.14 -6.34 16.32
CA LEU A 158 -4.09 -6.85 17.21
C LEU A 158 -4.62 -7.21 18.60
N LEU A 159 -5.50 -6.38 19.16
CA LEU A 159 -6.11 -6.63 20.46
C LEU A 159 -7.08 -7.82 20.42
N ASP A 160 -7.90 -7.92 19.37
CA ASP A 160 -8.83 -9.03 19.18
C ASP A 160 -8.08 -10.36 18.98
N ALA A 161 -6.97 -10.34 18.22
CA ALA A 161 -6.11 -11.50 18.04
C ALA A 161 -5.48 -11.95 19.37
N ALA A 162 -5.03 -10.99 20.20
CA ALA A 162 -4.45 -11.29 21.50
C ALA A 162 -5.48 -11.86 22.50
N ALA A 163 -6.71 -11.35 22.49
CA ALA A 163 -7.77 -11.78 23.42
C ALA A 163 -8.32 -13.18 23.10
N ASN A 164 -8.42 -13.53 21.81
CA ASN A 164 -9.07 -14.78 21.40
C ASN A 164 -8.19 -16.03 21.51
N HIS A 165 -6.94 -15.92 22.01
CA HIS A 165 -5.93 -17.00 22.02
C HIS A 165 -5.88 -17.80 20.71
N SER A 166 -6.27 -17.17 19.60
CA SER A 166 -6.45 -17.88 18.36
C SER A 166 -5.06 -18.25 17.89
N ASN A 167 -4.85 -19.54 17.65
CA ASN A 167 -3.66 -20.15 17.08
C ASN A 167 -3.35 -19.67 15.63
N SER A 168 -3.77 -18.45 15.26
CA SER A 168 -3.38 -17.77 14.04
C SER A 168 -1.89 -17.45 14.11
N MET A 169 -1.11 -18.46 13.76
CA MET A 169 0.34 -18.54 13.69
C MET A 169 1.06 -17.19 13.54
N HIS A 170 1.98 -16.96 14.48
CA HIS A 170 3.19 -16.16 14.31
C HIS A 170 3.06 -14.69 13.93
N MET A 171 2.12 -13.94 14.51
CA MET A 171 2.36 -12.51 14.70
C MET A 171 3.14 -12.29 16.00
N HIS A 172 4.46 -12.41 15.92
CA HIS A 172 5.36 -12.01 17.01
C HIS A 172 5.45 -10.48 17.03
N VAL A 173 4.43 -9.85 17.57
CA VAL A 173 4.45 -8.43 17.93
C VAL A 173 5.16 -8.29 19.28
N SER A 174 6.04 -7.31 19.41
CA SER A 174 6.79 -7.14 20.67
C SER A 174 5.85 -6.77 21.83
N PRO A 175 6.11 -7.26 23.06
CA PRO A 175 5.31 -6.89 24.23
C PRO A 175 5.25 -5.38 24.45
N GLU A 176 6.36 -4.67 24.19
CA GLU A 176 6.44 -3.21 24.33
C GLU A 176 5.48 -2.51 23.38
N PHE A 177 5.34 -2.99 22.15
CA PHE A 177 4.40 -2.41 21.20
C PHE A 177 2.95 -2.72 21.57
N MET A 178 2.67 -3.92 22.11
CA MET A 178 1.33 -4.26 22.62
C MET A 178 0.92 -3.37 23.80
N ASP A 179 1.85 -3.03 24.68
CA ASP A 179 1.57 -2.11 25.78
C ASP A 179 1.36 -0.68 25.30
N GLU A 180 2.10 -0.23 24.27
CA GLU A 180 1.82 1.07 23.65
C GLU A 180 0.45 1.09 22.97
N ILE A 181 0.00 0.02 22.31
CA ILE A 181 -1.35 -0.07 21.74
C ILE A 181 -2.42 0.12 22.81
N LYS A 182 -2.28 -0.54 23.97
CA LYS A 182 -3.21 -0.39 25.10
C LYS A 182 -3.20 1.05 25.62
N ALA A 183 -2.01 1.62 25.83
CA ALA A 183 -1.87 3.01 26.29
C ALA A 183 -2.48 4.02 25.30
N VAL A 184 -2.33 3.80 23.99
CA VAL A 184 -2.98 4.61 22.96
C VAL A 184 -4.49 4.48 23.06
N LYS A 185 -5.02 3.26 23.19
CA LYS A 185 -6.46 3.01 23.34
C LYS A 185 -7.04 3.72 24.57
N GLU A 186 -6.38 3.63 25.72
CA GLU A 186 -6.77 4.30 26.97
C GLU A 186 -6.71 5.82 26.85
N SER A 187 -5.73 6.35 26.10
CA SER A 187 -5.60 7.80 25.90
C SER A 187 -6.65 8.41 24.96
N ARG A 188 -7.49 7.60 24.29
CA ARG A 188 -8.47 8.12 23.32
C ARG A 188 -9.52 9.03 23.94
N ASP A 189 -9.87 8.78 25.19
CA ASP A 189 -10.83 9.61 25.95
C ASP A 189 -10.18 10.90 26.48
N ALA A 190 -8.85 11.00 26.42
CA ALA A 190 -8.15 12.23 26.79
C ALA A 190 -8.37 13.35 25.74
N PRO A 191 -8.19 14.62 26.13
CA PRO A 191 -8.16 15.75 25.20
C PRO A 191 -7.16 15.51 24.06
N ILE A 192 -7.48 15.97 22.85
CA ILE A 192 -6.71 15.69 21.61
C ILE A 192 -5.21 15.95 21.78
N GLY A 193 -4.81 17.01 22.49
CA GLY A 193 -3.41 17.37 22.73
C GLY A 193 -2.64 16.45 23.70
N SER A 194 -3.34 15.61 24.46
CA SER A 194 -2.77 14.66 25.43
C SER A 194 -2.88 13.21 24.95
N ARG A 195 -3.47 12.98 23.77
CA ARG A 195 -3.60 11.62 23.21
C ARG A 195 -2.24 11.08 22.82
N ARG A 196 -2.03 9.81 23.09
CA ARG A 196 -0.92 9.07 22.51
C ARG A 196 -1.28 8.71 21.08
N GLU A 197 -0.24 8.52 20.28
CA GLU A 197 -0.37 8.14 18.87
C GLU A 197 0.67 7.08 18.55
N ILE A 198 0.33 6.18 17.63
CA ILE A 198 1.23 5.13 17.15
C ILE A 198 2.14 5.71 16.08
N PHE A 199 1.57 6.39 15.09
CA PHE A 199 2.30 7.07 14.03
C PHE A 199 2.34 8.56 14.31
N ASN A 200 3.44 9.22 13.98
CA ASN A 200 3.56 10.68 14.11
C ASN A 200 4.17 11.33 12.86
N TYR A 201 4.39 10.53 11.82
CA TYR A 201 4.97 10.96 10.56
C TYR A 201 4.32 10.19 9.41
N CYS A 202 4.11 10.86 8.27
CA CYS A 202 3.65 10.23 7.04
C CYS A 202 4.46 10.75 5.86
N LEU A 203 4.99 9.83 5.06
CA LEU A 203 5.53 10.13 3.73
C LEU A 203 4.52 9.71 2.68
N LEU A 204 4.07 10.66 1.86
CA LEU A 204 3.20 10.41 0.73
C LEU A 204 4.02 10.29 -0.55
N ASN A 205 3.65 9.33 -1.38
CA ASN A 205 4.27 9.07 -2.67
C ASN A 205 3.18 9.04 -3.75
N HIS A 206 3.27 9.91 -4.75
CA HIS A 206 2.35 9.94 -5.89
C HIS A 206 3.08 9.45 -7.14
N TYR A 207 2.65 8.29 -7.62
CA TYR A 207 3.08 7.67 -8.87
C TYR A 207 2.04 7.99 -9.94
N ARG A 208 2.38 8.79 -10.94
CA ARG A 208 1.46 9.24 -11.99
C ARG A 208 1.02 8.13 -12.93
N ASN A 209 1.88 7.14 -13.13
CA ASN A 209 1.65 5.97 -13.96
C ASN A 209 2.67 4.87 -13.58
N GLY A 210 2.68 3.79 -14.37
CA GLY A 210 3.59 2.66 -14.19
C GLY A 210 5.06 2.92 -14.54
N GLU A 211 5.41 4.04 -15.17
CA GLU A 211 6.81 4.39 -15.44
C GLU A 211 7.53 4.92 -14.20
N GLU A 212 6.76 5.49 -13.26
CA GLU A 212 7.22 5.96 -11.97
C GLU A 212 7.38 4.79 -10.99
N TYR A 213 8.48 4.78 -10.24
CA TYR A 213 8.94 3.61 -9.49
C TYR A 213 9.72 3.98 -8.23
N MET A 214 9.96 2.98 -7.39
CA MET A 214 10.87 3.07 -6.24
C MET A 214 11.73 1.81 -6.22
N SER A 215 13.04 2.00 -6.41
CA SER A 215 14.01 0.91 -6.33
C SER A 215 13.93 0.19 -4.99
N TYR A 216 14.44 -1.04 -4.96
CA TYR A 216 14.63 -1.78 -3.72
C TYR A 216 15.38 -0.95 -2.68
N HIS A 217 14.79 -0.82 -1.48
CA HIS A 217 15.31 -0.08 -0.34
C HIS A 217 14.80 -0.70 0.97
N THR A 218 15.36 -0.25 2.09
CA THR A 218 14.89 -0.49 3.45
C THR A 218 14.44 0.83 4.05
N ASP A 219 13.41 0.79 4.89
CA ASP A 219 13.04 1.92 5.75
C ASP A 219 13.80 1.81 7.07
N ASP A 220 15.11 2.10 7.04
CA ASP A 220 16.03 1.99 8.18
C ASP A 220 16.63 3.34 8.61
N GLU A 221 15.90 4.44 8.41
CA GLU A 221 16.35 5.76 8.83
C GLU A 221 16.51 5.81 10.37
N SER A 222 17.64 6.32 10.85
CA SER A 222 18.00 6.33 12.28
C SER A 222 17.01 7.08 13.19
N SER A 223 16.23 7.98 12.60
CA SER A 223 15.16 8.71 13.27
C SER A 223 13.91 7.86 13.53
N LEU A 224 13.76 6.71 12.86
CA LEU A 224 12.64 5.80 13.09
C LEU A 224 12.76 5.06 14.43
N HIS A 225 11.60 4.78 15.02
CA HIS A 225 11.51 3.94 16.19
C HIS A 225 11.50 2.47 15.79
N ALA A 226 12.59 1.75 16.08
CA ALA A 226 12.82 0.39 15.58
C ALA A 226 11.75 -0.63 15.98
N ASN A 227 11.08 -0.43 17.11
CA ASN A 227 10.05 -1.34 17.63
C ASN A 227 8.62 -1.06 17.11
N PHE A 228 8.43 -0.06 16.25
CA PHE A 228 7.10 0.30 15.75
C PHE A 228 6.95 -0.18 14.30
N PRO A 229 5.73 -0.61 13.91
CA PRO A 229 5.48 -0.98 12.53
C PRO A 229 5.53 0.23 11.59
N ILE A 230 5.51 -0.08 10.30
CA ILE A 230 5.26 0.88 9.22
C ILE A 230 3.94 0.48 8.57
N ALA A 231 3.01 1.42 8.45
CA ALA A 231 1.72 1.19 7.80
C ALA A 231 1.67 1.90 6.45
N SER A 232 1.41 1.13 5.39
CA SER A 232 1.37 1.59 4.01
C SER A 232 -0.04 1.47 3.46
N VAL A 233 -0.68 2.60 3.14
CA VAL A 233 -2.01 2.65 2.54
C VAL A 233 -1.91 3.08 1.08
N SER A 234 -2.61 2.40 0.19
CA SER A 234 -2.62 2.69 -1.25
C SER A 234 -3.99 3.19 -1.72
N PHE A 235 -4.00 4.17 -2.62
CA PHE A 235 -5.20 4.70 -3.28
C PHE A 235 -4.96 4.80 -4.79
N GLY A 236 -5.99 4.48 -5.59
CA GLY A 236 -5.93 4.53 -7.05
C GLY A 236 -5.45 3.23 -7.70
N SER A 237 -4.62 3.33 -8.74
CA SER A 237 -4.21 2.16 -9.52
C SER A 237 -3.39 1.16 -8.72
N THR A 238 -3.70 -0.12 -8.89
CA THR A 238 -2.93 -1.22 -8.29
C THR A 238 -1.50 -1.21 -8.81
N ARG A 239 -0.54 -1.31 -7.89
CA ARG A 239 0.89 -1.45 -8.19
C ARG A 239 1.46 -2.62 -7.42
N ASN A 240 2.46 -3.28 -8.00
CA ASN A 240 3.15 -4.37 -7.33
C ASN A 240 4.13 -3.83 -6.29
N PHE A 241 4.11 -4.44 -5.10
CA PHE A 241 5.09 -4.25 -4.03
C PHE A 241 6.00 -5.48 -4.01
N ASP A 242 7.21 -5.32 -4.53
CA ASP A 242 8.18 -6.39 -4.63
C ASP A 242 9.04 -6.43 -3.37
N ILE A 243 9.27 -7.64 -2.84
CA ILE A 243 10.11 -7.88 -1.65
C ILE A 243 11.26 -8.79 -2.04
N ARG A 244 12.47 -8.52 -1.54
CA ARG A 244 13.64 -9.38 -1.71
C ARG A 244 14.50 -9.41 -0.44
N PRO A 245 15.31 -10.45 -0.21
CA PRO A 245 16.25 -10.46 0.91
C PRO A 245 17.26 -9.31 0.81
N ARG A 246 17.61 -8.73 1.96
CA ARG A 246 18.65 -7.70 2.08
C ARG A 246 20.05 -8.26 1.84
N ASN A 247 20.29 -9.52 2.20
CA ASN A 247 21.56 -10.20 1.94
C ASN A 247 21.52 -10.95 0.62
N LYS A 248 22.70 -11.15 0.02
CA LYS A 248 22.84 -11.99 -1.18
C LYS A 248 22.71 -13.46 -0.79
N ASP A 249 22.18 -14.27 -1.71
CA ASP A 249 22.23 -15.73 -1.60
C ASP A 249 23.67 -16.25 -1.81
N GLU A 250 23.86 -17.57 -1.66
CA GLU A 250 25.16 -18.25 -1.86
C GLU A 250 25.76 -18.00 -3.25
N ALA A 251 24.92 -17.72 -4.25
CA ALA A 251 25.34 -17.39 -5.62
C ALA A 251 25.60 -15.89 -5.84
N GLY A 252 25.55 -15.07 -4.77
CA GLY A 252 25.82 -13.64 -4.82
C GLY A 252 24.67 -12.79 -5.39
N LYS A 253 23.46 -13.34 -5.52
CA LYS A 253 22.29 -12.67 -6.13
C LYS A 253 21.28 -12.21 -5.08
N LYS A 254 20.51 -11.17 -5.43
CA LYS A 254 19.34 -10.69 -4.66
C LYS A 254 18.09 -10.84 -5.54
N SER A 255 17.44 -11.99 -5.45
CA SER A 255 16.25 -12.31 -6.24
C SER A 255 14.97 -11.85 -5.52
N ARG A 256 13.96 -11.42 -6.29
CA ARG A 256 12.63 -11.13 -5.74
C ARG A 256 12.08 -12.39 -5.08
N LEU A 257 11.73 -12.28 -3.81
CA LEU A 257 11.15 -13.36 -3.02
C LEU A 257 9.62 -13.36 -3.12
N ASP A 258 9.01 -12.17 -3.04
CA ASP A 258 7.55 -12.04 -3.07
C ASP A 258 7.11 -10.79 -3.84
N ARG A 259 5.84 -10.78 -4.25
CA ARG A 259 5.16 -9.71 -4.96
C ARG A 259 3.73 -9.58 -4.48
N ILE A 260 3.44 -8.46 -3.82
CA ILE A 260 2.11 -8.17 -3.28
C ILE A 260 1.46 -7.08 -4.14
N PRO A 261 0.38 -7.36 -4.90
CA PRO A 261 -0.37 -6.30 -5.58
C PRO A 261 -1.10 -5.46 -4.53
N LEU A 262 -0.90 -4.14 -4.50
CA LEU A 262 -1.56 -3.22 -3.57
C LEU A 262 -2.48 -2.27 -4.34
N GLY A 263 -3.78 -2.43 -4.14
CA GLY A 263 -4.86 -1.69 -4.81
C GLY A 263 -5.47 -0.57 -3.97
N ASP A 264 -6.60 -0.06 -4.44
CA ASP A 264 -7.31 1.07 -3.84
C ASP A 264 -7.93 0.74 -2.48
N GLY A 265 -7.49 1.43 -1.43
CA GLY A 265 -7.93 1.22 -0.05
C GLY A 265 -7.23 0.07 0.69
N ASP A 266 -6.19 -0.52 0.09
CA ASP A 266 -5.40 -1.57 0.73
C ASP A 266 -4.45 -0.97 1.79
N LEU A 267 -4.37 -1.64 2.94
CA LEU A 267 -3.47 -1.34 4.05
C LEU A 267 -2.53 -2.52 4.29
N LEU A 268 -1.25 -2.32 4.01
CA LEU A 268 -0.16 -3.24 4.35
C LEU A 268 0.54 -2.72 5.62
N VAL A 269 0.61 -3.52 6.67
CA VAL A 269 1.39 -3.21 7.87
C VAL A 269 2.61 -4.12 7.92
N MET A 270 3.79 -3.50 7.97
CA MET A 270 5.09 -4.16 8.07
C MET A 270 5.62 -4.01 9.49
N PHE A 271 5.78 -5.12 10.21
CA PHE A 271 6.25 -5.12 11.58
C PHE A 271 7.77 -5.37 11.64
N PRO A 272 8.45 -4.90 12.70
CA PRO A 272 9.83 -5.31 12.97
C PRO A 272 9.94 -6.84 13.09
N PRO A 273 11.06 -7.46 12.66
CA PRO A 273 12.27 -6.82 12.14
C PRO A 273 12.34 -6.76 10.59
N MET A 274 11.20 -6.64 9.88
CA MET A 274 11.14 -6.74 8.40
C MET A 274 12.22 -5.89 7.68
N GLN A 275 12.41 -4.64 8.10
CA GLN A 275 13.35 -3.70 7.47
C GLN A 275 14.83 -4.08 7.67
N GLU A 276 15.14 -4.96 8.64
CA GLU A 276 16.49 -5.48 8.86
C GLU A 276 16.83 -6.57 7.84
N TYR A 277 15.85 -7.40 7.48
CA TYR A 277 16.04 -8.62 6.69
C TYR A 277 15.66 -8.47 5.21
N TYR A 278 14.79 -7.53 4.87
CA TYR A 278 14.20 -7.42 3.53
C TYR A 278 14.30 -6.01 2.97
N GLU A 279 14.58 -5.95 1.67
CA GLU A 279 14.39 -4.76 0.86
C GLU A 279 13.06 -4.85 0.12
N HIS A 280 12.41 -3.71 -0.10
CA HIS A 280 11.17 -3.64 -0.86
C HIS A 280 11.18 -2.51 -1.89
N GLY A 281 10.33 -2.61 -2.90
CA GLY A 281 10.27 -1.63 -3.98
C GLY A 281 8.99 -1.68 -4.78
N ILE A 282 8.76 -0.63 -5.55
CA ILE A 282 7.68 -0.54 -6.53
C ILE A 282 8.32 -0.61 -7.92
N PRO A 283 8.16 -1.70 -8.70
CA PRO A 283 8.83 -1.87 -9.98
C PRO A 283 8.19 -1.02 -11.08
N VAL A 284 8.89 -0.82 -12.19
CA VAL A 284 8.31 -0.21 -13.41
C VAL A 284 7.31 -1.17 -14.04
N GLU A 285 6.11 -0.67 -14.34
CA GLU A 285 4.97 -1.43 -14.85
C GLU A 285 4.29 -0.67 -16.01
N LYS A 286 4.93 -0.62 -17.18
CA LYS A 286 4.51 0.20 -18.34
C LYS A 286 3.05 0.07 -18.80
N ARG A 287 2.35 -0.99 -18.39
CA ARG A 287 0.92 -1.21 -18.71
C ARG A 287 -0.03 -0.49 -17.76
N VAL A 288 0.46 0.00 -16.62
CA VAL A 288 -0.34 0.76 -15.65
C VAL A 288 -0.40 2.22 -16.10
N VAL A 289 -1.57 2.68 -16.50
CA VAL A 289 -1.79 4.05 -17.01
C VAL A 289 -2.35 5.00 -15.96
N GLY A 290 -2.99 4.49 -14.91
CA GLY A 290 -3.56 5.32 -13.85
C GLY A 290 -2.58 5.59 -12.72
N ASP A 291 -2.88 6.63 -11.94
CA ASP A 291 -2.04 7.09 -10.85
C ASP A 291 -2.36 6.39 -9.52
N ARG A 292 -1.33 6.28 -8.69
CA ARG A 292 -1.36 5.71 -7.34
C ARG A 292 -0.81 6.71 -6.34
N ILE A 293 -1.54 6.96 -5.26
CA ILE A 293 -1.03 7.66 -4.09
C ILE A 293 -0.84 6.65 -2.97
N ASN A 294 0.31 6.69 -2.33
CA ASN A 294 0.65 5.84 -1.20
C ASN A 294 1.01 6.68 0.02
N LEU A 295 0.41 6.38 1.16
CA LEU A 295 0.72 6.97 2.45
C LEU A 295 1.50 5.96 3.27
N THR A 296 2.73 6.29 3.65
CA THR A 296 3.56 5.47 4.53
C THR A 296 3.65 6.13 5.89
N PHE A 297 2.86 5.64 6.84
CA PHE A 297 2.85 6.10 8.23
C PHE A 297 3.96 5.42 9.03
N ARG A 298 4.68 6.24 9.80
CA ARG A 298 5.87 5.85 10.58
C ARG A 298 5.85 6.49 11.97
N ARG A 299 6.60 5.89 12.90
CA ARG A 299 6.92 6.49 14.20
C ARG A 299 8.35 7.01 14.18
N VAL A 300 8.51 8.32 14.17
CA VAL A 300 9.78 9.03 14.31
C VAL A 300 10.03 9.32 15.78
N ARG A 301 11.25 9.09 16.25
CA ARG A 301 11.71 9.45 17.60
C ARG A 301 11.63 10.97 17.74
N LYS A 302 11.04 11.46 18.84
CA LYS A 302 11.13 12.87 19.18
C LYS A 302 12.60 13.19 19.45
N VAL A 303 13.14 14.17 18.74
CA VAL A 303 14.47 14.71 19.06
C VAL A 303 14.35 15.31 20.46
N LYS A 304 15.14 14.79 21.40
CA LYS A 304 15.25 15.37 22.74
C LYS A 304 16.00 16.69 22.67
#